data_AF-A0A7C1AKA7-F1
#
_entry.id   AF-A0A7C1AKA7-F1
#
_cell.length_a   1.000
_cell.length_b   1.000
_cell.length_c   1.000
_cell.angle_alpha   90.00
_cell.angle_beta   90.00
_cell.angle_gamma   90.00
#
_symmetry.space_group_name_H-M   'P 1'
#
loop_
_entity.id
_entity.type
_entity.pdbx_description
1 polymer ?
#
loop_
_entity_poly.entity_id
_entity_poly.type
_entity_poly.pdbx_seq_one_letter_code
_entity_poly.pdbx_strand_id
1 'polypeptide(L)'
;FVCNHLRSLSRFGPLVMEGRDIGSVVFPETPFKYYLDADPEERAKRRYREVAGRGEGVGFEEIKKSLLQRDQKDSTRPTAPLQIPLGAKVINTTRLSVEQVVDLIVRDVEARTGRKPFSGQ
;
A
#
# COMPACT_ATOMS: atom_id res chain seq x y z
N PHE A 1 -14.18 16.05 5.24
CA PHE A 1 -13.27 17.03 4.62
C PHE A 1 -12.19 16.34 3.77
N VAL A 2 -11.28 15.54 4.37
CA VAL A 2 -10.15 14.90 3.65
C VAL A 2 -10.59 13.98 2.50
N CYS A 3 -11.59 13.10 2.72
CA CYS A 3 -12.08 12.21 1.66
C CYS A 3 -12.59 12.96 0.43
N ASN A 4 -13.32 14.07 0.62
CA ASN A 4 -13.83 14.88 -0.49
C ASN A 4 -12.70 15.56 -1.25
N HIS A 5 -11.65 16.01 -0.55
CA HIS A 5 -10.46 16.55 -1.18
C HIS A 5 -9.73 15.50 -2.02
N LEU A 6 -9.49 14.31 -1.47
CA LEU A 6 -8.86 13.20 -2.22
C LEU A 6 -9.69 12.80 -3.44
N ARG A 7 -11.01 12.71 -3.30
CA ARG A 7 -11.93 12.46 -4.43
C ARG A 7 -11.84 13.54 -5.50
N SER A 8 -11.70 14.81 -5.13
CA SER A 8 -11.60 15.90 -6.09
C SER A 8 -10.37 15.81 -7.00
N LEU A 9 -9.31 15.10 -6.57
CA LEU A 9 -8.10 14.94 -7.38
C LEU A 9 -8.36 14.12 -8.64
N SER A 10 -9.40 13.29 -8.70
CA SER A 10 -9.69 12.47 -9.89
C SER A 10 -10.00 13.30 -11.14
N ARG A 11 -10.28 14.60 -10.98
CA ARG A 11 -10.41 15.56 -12.08
C ARG A 11 -9.13 15.71 -12.93
N PHE A 12 -7.98 15.34 -12.38
CA PHE A 12 -6.68 15.44 -13.06
C PHE A 12 -6.36 14.18 -13.89
N GLY A 13 -7.23 13.17 -13.89
CA GLY A 13 -7.07 11.93 -14.65
C GLY A 13 -7.00 10.68 -13.76
N PRO A 14 -6.56 9.53 -14.32
CA PRO A 14 -6.32 8.32 -13.55
C PRO A 14 -5.27 8.55 -12.46
N LEU A 15 -5.51 8.03 -11.26
CA LEU A 15 -4.66 8.23 -10.10
C LEU A 15 -4.22 6.90 -9.50
N VAL A 16 -2.97 6.86 -9.04
CA VAL A 16 -2.48 5.83 -8.11
C VAL A 16 -2.46 6.46 -6.73
N MET A 17 -3.14 5.84 -5.76
CA MET A 17 -3.18 6.30 -4.38
C MET A 17 -2.82 5.18 -3.42
N GLU A 18 -1.94 5.47 -2.48
CA GLU A 18 -1.58 4.60 -1.36
C GLU A 18 -2.18 5.13 -0.06
N GLY A 19 -2.73 4.25 0.77
CA GLY A 19 -3.26 4.61 2.08
C GLY A 19 -3.99 3.44 2.74
N ARG A 20 -4.53 3.67 3.95
CA ARG A 20 -5.16 2.60 4.76
C ARG A 20 -6.60 2.29 4.34
N ASP A 21 -7.34 3.31 3.92
CA ASP A 21 -8.78 3.26 3.68
C ASP A 21 -9.15 3.77 2.27
N ILE A 22 -8.19 3.79 1.35
CA ILE A 22 -8.42 4.25 -0.03
C ILE A 22 -9.47 3.38 -0.73
N GLY A 23 -9.27 2.05 -0.77
CA GLY A 23 -10.19 1.15 -1.47
C GLY A 23 -11.46 0.79 -0.71
N SER A 24 -11.54 1.10 0.59
CA SER A 24 -12.68 0.78 1.46
C SER A 24 -13.58 1.99 1.74
N VAL A 25 -13.03 3.21 1.78
CA VAL A 25 -13.76 4.43 2.13
C VAL A 25 -13.64 5.51 1.06
N VAL A 26 -12.43 5.83 0.59
CA VAL A 26 -12.23 6.97 -0.32
C VAL A 26 -12.78 6.66 -1.72
N PHE A 27 -12.37 5.54 -2.32
CA PHE A 27 -12.78 5.06 -3.63
C PHE A 27 -13.26 3.60 -3.56
N PRO A 28 -14.40 3.32 -2.90
CA PRO A 28 -14.94 1.97 -2.78
C PRO A 28 -15.35 1.36 -4.12
N GLU A 29 -15.61 2.16 -5.15
CA GLU A 29 -16.04 1.67 -6.47
C GLU A 29 -14.88 1.53 -7.47
N THR A 30 -13.62 1.79 -7.06
CA THR A 30 -12.50 1.65 -8.00
C THR A 30 -12.37 0.19 -8.44
N PRO A 31 -12.24 -0.08 -9.75
CA PRO A 31 -12.03 -1.44 -10.24
C PRO A 31 -10.65 -1.97 -9.80
N PHE A 32 -9.66 -1.10 -9.54
CA PHE A 32 -8.29 -1.49 -9.21
C PHE A 32 -8.00 -1.24 -7.73
N LYS A 33 -8.06 -2.30 -6.92
CA LYS A 33 -7.73 -2.29 -5.49
C LYS A 33 -6.69 -3.37 -5.21
N TYR A 34 -5.59 -2.98 -4.60
CA TYR A 34 -4.52 -3.89 -4.20
C TYR A 34 -4.28 -3.73 -2.71
N TYR A 35 -4.23 -4.85 -1.99
CA TYR A 35 -3.87 -4.89 -0.58
C TYR A 35 -2.50 -5.55 -0.46
N LEU A 36 -1.47 -4.76 -0.17
CA LEU A 36 -0.10 -5.25 -0.02
C LEU A 36 0.13 -5.65 1.43
N ASP A 37 0.54 -6.89 1.65
CA ASP A 37 0.89 -7.41 2.98
C ASP A 37 2.26 -8.06 2.97
N ALA A 38 2.87 -8.20 4.15
CA ALA A 38 4.09 -8.97 4.36
C ALA A 38 4.26 -9.34 5.82
N ASP A 39 5.05 -10.38 6.05
CA ASP A 39 5.43 -10.85 7.37
C ASP A 39 6.00 -9.67 8.19
N PRO A 40 5.54 -9.45 9.44
CA PRO A 40 5.99 -8.32 10.25
C PRO A 40 7.50 -8.23 10.40
N GLU A 41 8.16 -9.39 10.50
CA GLU A 41 9.61 -9.51 10.57
C GLU A 41 10.31 -8.95 9.32
N GLU A 42 9.79 -9.26 8.14
CA GLU A 42 10.34 -8.77 6.88
C GLU A 42 10.11 -7.26 6.73
N ARG A 43 8.92 -6.77 7.11
CA ARG A 43 8.63 -5.33 7.12
C ARG A 43 9.56 -4.58 8.08
N ALA A 44 9.81 -5.13 9.27
CA ALA A 44 10.77 -4.58 10.23
C ALA A 44 12.19 -4.57 9.69
N LYS A 45 12.64 -5.64 9.01
CA LYS A 45 13.97 -5.71 8.38
C LYS A 45 14.15 -4.66 7.28
N ARG A 46 13.16 -4.50 6.40
CA ARG A 46 13.17 -3.47 5.35
C ARG A 46 13.25 -2.07 5.96
N ARG A 47 12.44 -1.80 6.98
CA ARG A 47 12.45 -0.50 7.68
C ARG A 47 13.77 -0.25 8.39
N TYR A 48 14.35 -1.26 9.04
CA TYR A 48 15.65 -1.15 9.70
C TYR A 48 16.76 -0.81 8.70
N ARG A 49 16.78 -1.45 7.52
CA ARG A 49 17.75 -1.12 6.46
C ARG A 49 17.58 0.33 5.96
N GLU A 50 16.34 0.79 5.81
CA GLU A 50 16.03 2.18 5.40
C GLU A 50 16.56 3.20 6.43
N VAL A 51 16.32 2.94 7.72
CA VAL A 51 16.70 3.82 8.84
C VAL A 51 18.22 3.80 9.06
N ALA A 52 18.84 2.61 9.03
CA ALA A 52 20.29 2.46 9.14
C ALA A 52 21.03 3.17 7.98
N GLY A 53 20.49 3.12 6.76
CA GLY A 53 21.03 3.84 5.60
C GLY A 53 21.00 5.36 5.74
N ARG A 54 20.20 5.90 6.68
CA ARG A 54 20.12 7.33 7.01
C ARG A 54 20.99 7.75 8.19
N GLY A 55 21.70 6.81 8.82
CA GLY A 55 22.53 7.09 10.00
C GLY A 55 21.74 7.24 11.30
N GLU A 56 20.47 6.84 11.33
CA GLU A 56 19.64 6.85 12.53
C GLU A 56 19.95 5.62 13.40
N GLY A 57 20.37 5.84 14.66
CA GLY A 57 20.81 4.78 15.59
C GLY A 57 19.67 4.01 16.28
N VAL A 58 18.60 3.69 15.57
CA VAL A 58 17.44 2.99 16.14
C VAL A 58 17.64 1.47 16.06
N GLY A 59 17.43 0.77 17.17
CA GLY A 59 17.56 -0.68 17.23
C GLY A 59 16.46 -1.43 16.47
N PHE A 60 16.79 -2.62 15.94
CA PHE A 60 15.84 -3.47 15.20
C PHE A 60 14.57 -3.79 16.01
N GLU A 61 14.71 -4.17 17.28
CA GLU A 61 13.57 -4.51 18.14
C GLU A 61 12.64 -3.32 18.40
N GLU A 62 13.18 -2.11 18.48
CA GLU A 62 12.39 -0.88 18.64
C GLU A 62 11.56 -0.61 17.38
N ILE A 63 12.18 -0.75 16.20
CA ILE A 63 11.48 -0.61 14.91
C ILE A 63 10.36 -1.65 14.80
N LYS A 64 10.66 -2.91 15.11
CA LYS A 64 9.68 -4.00 15.06
C LYS A 64 8.50 -3.74 16.00
N LYS A 65 8.78 -3.33 17.24
CA LYS A 65 7.74 -2.99 18.23
C LYS A 65 6.86 -1.83 17.75
N SER A 66 7.49 -0.75 17.27
CA SER A 66 6.78 0.43 16.75
C SER A 66 5.88 0.07 15.56
N LEU A 67 6.39 -0.77 14.65
CA LEU A 67 5.66 -1.28 13.51
C LEU A 67 4.42 -2.09 13.92
N LEU A 68 4.57 -3.04 14.84
CA LEU A 68 3.44 -3.86 15.32
C LEU A 68 2.38 -3.02 16.04
N GLN A 69 2.80 -2.05 16.86
CA GLN A 69 1.88 -1.12 17.52
C GLN A 69 1.10 -0.28 16.51
N ARG A 70 1.77 0.18 15.44
CA ARG A 70 1.11 0.90 14.36
C ARG A 70 0.10 0.02 13.63
N ASP A 71 0.45 -1.21 13.29
CA ASP A 71 -0.45 -2.13 12.60
C ASP A 71 -1.71 -2.42 13.45
N GLN A 72 -1.53 -2.64 14.75
CA GLN A 72 -2.64 -2.83 15.68
C GLN A 72 -3.52 -1.58 15.70
N LYS A 73 -2.92 -0.39 15.89
CA LYS A 73 -3.67 0.87 15.92
C LYS A 73 -4.43 1.12 14.60
N ASP A 74 -3.81 0.86 13.46
CA ASP A 74 -4.41 1.06 12.14
C ASP A 74 -5.57 0.09 11.90
N SER A 75 -5.48 -1.17 12.37
CA SER A 75 -6.54 -2.18 12.22
C SER A 75 -7.68 -2.04 13.23
N THR A 76 -7.42 -1.50 14.44
CA THR A 76 -8.44 -1.37 15.50
C THR A 76 -9.03 0.03 15.63
N ARG A 77 -8.64 1.00 14.79
CA ARG A 77 -9.19 2.35 14.88
C ARG A 77 -10.72 2.36 14.65
N PRO A 78 -11.49 3.14 15.41
CA PRO A 78 -12.95 3.14 15.32
C PRO A 78 -13.48 3.70 14.00
N THR A 79 -12.69 4.52 13.30
CA THR A 79 -13.08 5.14 12.04
C THR A 79 -12.16 4.67 10.93
N ALA A 80 -12.75 4.08 9.89
CA ALA A 80 -12.07 3.60 8.69
C ALA A 80 -10.91 2.62 8.96
N PRO A 81 -11.08 1.54 9.75
CA PRO A 81 -9.98 0.63 10.08
C PRO A 81 -9.27 0.09 8.84
N LEU A 82 -7.97 -0.20 8.97
CA LEU A 82 -7.22 -0.93 7.96
C LEU A 82 -7.83 -2.33 7.85
N GLN A 83 -8.43 -2.59 6.69
CA GLN A 83 -9.07 -3.85 6.34
C GLN A 83 -8.85 -4.10 4.86
N ILE A 84 -8.94 -5.36 4.45
CA ILE A 84 -8.92 -5.73 3.04
C ILE A 84 -10.23 -5.22 2.41
N PRO A 85 -10.17 -4.27 1.45
CA PRO A 85 -11.38 -3.78 0.82
C PRO A 85 -12.07 -4.88 0.00
N LEU A 86 -13.39 -4.82 -0.11
CA LEU A 86 -14.15 -5.75 -0.96
C LEU A 86 -13.65 -5.67 -2.41
N GLY A 87 -13.32 -6.83 -2.98
CA GLY A 87 -12.80 -6.96 -4.34
C GLY A 87 -11.32 -6.59 -4.49
N ALA A 88 -10.58 -6.36 -3.40
CA ALA A 88 -9.14 -6.11 -3.47
C ALA A 88 -8.35 -7.38 -3.76
N LYS A 89 -7.34 -7.25 -4.63
CA LYS A 89 -6.34 -8.28 -4.86
C LYS A 89 -5.28 -8.21 -3.76
N VAL A 90 -5.20 -9.24 -2.93
CA VAL A 90 -4.19 -9.34 -1.88
C VAL A 90 -2.87 -9.82 -2.48
N ILE A 91 -1.79 -9.10 -2.21
CA ILE A 91 -0.44 -9.43 -2.70
C ILE A 91 0.46 -9.59 -1.48
N ASN A 92 0.95 -10.80 -1.25
CA ASN A 92 1.99 -11.05 -0.26
C ASN A 92 3.34 -10.65 -0.86
N THR A 93 3.96 -9.65 -0.25
CA THR A 93 5.22 -9.06 -0.70
C THR A 93 6.43 -9.55 0.11
N THR A 94 6.26 -10.51 1.05
CA THR A 94 7.32 -10.99 1.95
C THR A 94 8.58 -11.41 1.18
N ARG A 95 8.40 -12.11 0.05
CA ARG A 95 9.52 -12.64 -0.76
C ARG A 95 9.62 -11.99 -2.14
N LEU A 96 8.97 -10.85 -2.33
CA LEU A 96 8.96 -10.14 -3.61
C LEU A 96 9.84 -8.89 -3.54
N SER A 97 10.56 -8.63 -4.61
CA SER A 97 11.21 -7.33 -4.84
C SER A 97 10.16 -6.28 -5.23
N VAL A 98 10.55 -5.00 -5.19
CA VAL A 98 9.67 -3.90 -5.60
C VAL A 98 9.25 -4.07 -7.06
N GLU A 99 10.18 -4.42 -7.93
CA GLU A 99 9.96 -4.63 -9.36
C GLU A 99 8.94 -5.76 -9.60
N GLN A 100 9.08 -6.88 -8.88
CA GLN A 100 8.13 -7.99 -8.97
C GLN A 100 6.71 -7.59 -8.53
N VAL A 101 6.59 -6.78 -7.48
CA VAL A 101 5.28 -6.27 -7.03
C VAL A 101 4.67 -5.33 -8.06
N VAL A 102 5.48 -4.42 -8.62
CA VAL A 102 5.05 -3.51 -9.69
C VAL A 102 4.58 -4.30 -10.91
N ASP A 103 5.36 -5.29 -11.37
CA ASP A 103 5.01 -6.13 -12.52
C ASP A 103 3.68 -6.87 -12.31
N LEU A 104 3.43 -7.39 -11.11
CA LEU A 104 2.17 -8.07 -10.79
C LEU A 104 0.96 -7.13 -10.89
N ILE A 105 1.11 -5.89 -10.43
CA ILE A 105 0.06 -4.87 -10.47
C ILE A 105 -0.15 -4.39 -11.91
N VAL A 106 0.92 -4.07 -12.63
CA VAL A 106 0.87 -3.58 -14.01
C VAL A 106 0.21 -4.61 -14.91
N ARG A 107 0.63 -5.88 -14.86
CA ARG A 107 0.01 -6.96 -15.64
C ARG A 107 -1.48 -7.14 -15.36
N ASP A 108 -1.90 -6.97 -14.11
CA ASP A 108 -3.31 -7.04 -13.72
C ASP A 108 -4.13 -5.89 -14.34
N VAL A 109 -3.59 -4.67 -14.30
CA VAL A 109 -4.20 -3.49 -14.92
C VAL A 109 -4.27 -3.66 -16.44
N GLU A 110 -3.19 -4.11 -17.09
CA GLU A 110 -3.14 -4.36 -18.54
C GLU A 110 -4.21 -5.39 -18.95
N ALA A 111 -4.28 -6.53 -18.27
CA ALA A 111 -5.21 -7.60 -18.58
C ALA A 111 -6.69 -7.15 -18.50
N ARG A 112 -6.99 -6.19 -17.63
CA ARG A 112 -8.36 -5.71 -17.39
C ARG A 112 -8.73 -4.49 -18.22
N THR A 113 -7.75 -3.69 -18.66
CA THR A 113 -7.99 -2.48 -19.46
C THR A 113 -7.74 -2.69 -20.95
N GLY A 114 -7.02 -3.76 -21.34
CA GLY A 114 -6.55 -3.97 -22.71
C GLY A 114 -5.54 -2.93 -23.19
N ARG A 115 -5.04 -2.06 -22.29
CA ARG A 115 -4.06 -1.00 -22.60
C ARG A 115 -2.69 -1.42 -22.10
N LYS A 116 -1.68 -1.32 -22.96
CA LYS A 116 -0.27 -1.38 -22.54
C LYS A 116 0.08 -0.15 -21.70
N PRO A 117 1.07 -0.22 -20.78
CA PRO A 117 1.44 0.90 -19.95
C PRO A 117 1.96 2.02 -20.83
N PHE A 118 1.91 3.24 -20.32
CA PHE A 118 2.58 4.38 -20.92
C PHE A 118 4.08 4.05 -21.01
N SER A 119 4.56 3.76 -22.23
CA SER A 119 5.97 3.59 -22.53
C SER A 119 6.63 4.97 -22.47
N GLY A 120 6.94 5.42 -21.26
CA GLY A 120 7.79 6.59 -21.06
C GLY A 120 9.20 6.24 -21.53
N GLN A 121 9.67 6.97 -22.55
CA GLN A 121 11.10 7.13 -22.84
C GLN A 121 11.83 7.76 -21.65
#